data_AF-A0A8K0F142-F1
#
_entry.id   AF-A0A8K0F142-F1
#
_cell.length_a   1.000
_cell.length_b   1.000
_cell.length_c   1.000
_cell.angle_alpha   90.00
_cell.angle_beta   90.00
_cell.angle_gamma   90.00
#
_symmetry.space_group_name_H-M   'P 1'
#
loop_
_entity.id
_entity.type
_entity.pdbx_description
1 polymer ?
#
loop_
_entity_poly.entity_id
_entity_poly.type
_entity_poly.pdbx_seq_one_letter_code
_entity_poly.pdbx_strand_id
1 'polypeptide(L)'
;MLRLFPSTLAGCSAPPNPANTARADCSSPYAHGETCSYRCHTGYTQVSGNTVKTCSNGQWTGIELVCKKVIQVTDDQMEGLVSKYAPKVWLANGEGYKPSSVGFHLQNVKVHDGGSIYSSTPSTLPTCSDNCYLSSNQGLSKPSSTLPFFGGEPVGPTQQPPVYAVWKRINGVTTDIFYWMFYPYNRGKKVCIGFRAFGKCIGGYSNFGNHVGDWEHMTARLVGDHPSSIYVRAHNFGGIYDWDAASQTYKKGDDTVKTEGTHPILYSAAGSHGLWSTPGTHTYKKILVNEKLQDETSAGTAWDTWKNVPFTKYRPDGGYTGSWSWLNFKGRWGNKKDGCTVEKLSDECVRSNGPSSINYRNQMKNDDLD
;
A
#
# COMPACT_ATOMS: atom_id res chain seq x y z
N MET A 1 61.07 16.64 -10.45
CA MET A 1 60.08 15.83 -9.71
C MET A 1 59.37 16.73 -8.71
N LEU A 2 58.15 17.16 -9.00
CA LEU A 2 57.29 17.78 -7.99
C LEU A 2 56.89 16.68 -6.99
N ARG A 3 57.33 16.78 -5.74
CA ARG A 3 56.86 15.89 -4.68
C ARG A 3 55.44 16.32 -4.32
N LEU A 4 54.44 15.57 -4.78
CA LEU A 4 53.09 15.64 -4.25
C LEU A 4 53.14 15.13 -2.80
N PHE A 5 53.12 16.05 -1.83
CA PHE A 5 52.83 15.68 -0.45
C PHE A 5 51.38 15.20 -0.39
N PRO A 6 51.07 14.04 0.23
CA PRO A 6 49.67 13.68 0.47
C PRO A 6 49.09 14.75 1.39
N SER A 7 48.07 15.48 0.91
CA SER A 7 47.33 16.44 1.72
C SER A 7 46.72 15.67 2.90
N THR A 8 47.20 15.92 4.12
CA THR A 8 46.61 15.35 5.33
C THR A 8 45.20 15.90 5.47
N LEU A 9 44.20 15.03 5.39
CA LEU A 9 42.80 15.43 5.54
C LEU A 9 42.58 15.99 6.95
N ALA A 10 41.97 17.17 7.03
CA ALA A 10 41.78 17.86 8.29
C ALA A 10 40.69 17.21 9.15
N GLY A 11 40.95 17.08 10.46
CA GLY A 11 39.92 16.79 11.47
C GLY A 11 38.96 17.96 11.64
N CYS A 12 37.80 17.71 12.22
CA CYS A 12 36.74 18.70 12.39
C CYS A 12 36.79 19.36 13.76
N SER A 13 36.17 20.54 13.86
CA SER A 13 35.85 21.17 15.14
C SER A 13 34.74 20.39 15.87
N ALA A 14 34.40 20.84 17.08
CA ALA A 14 33.32 20.28 17.87
C ALA A 14 32.04 20.11 17.02
N PRO A 15 31.38 18.95 17.07
CA PRO A 15 30.20 18.69 16.25
C PRO A 15 29.06 19.66 16.59
N PRO A 16 28.16 19.94 15.62
CA PRO A 16 26.95 20.72 15.87
C PRO A 16 26.14 20.18 17.05
N ASN A 17 25.36 21.04 17.69
CA ASN A 17 24.45 20.66 18.78
C ASN A 17 23.03 21.18 18.53
N PRO A 18 22.28 20.56 17.61
CA PRO A 18 20.95 21.04 17.22
C PRO A 18 19.96 20.95 18.39
N ALA A 19 18.96 21.84 18.38
CA ALA A 19 17.98 21.92 19.47
C ALA A 19 17.18 20.61 19.63
N ASN A 20 16.92 20.23 20.88
CA ASN A 20 16.16 19.02 21.25
C ASN A 20 16.78 17.71 20.74
N THR A 21 18.10 17.68 20.58
CA THR A 21 18.84 16.48 20.17
C THR A 21 19.83 16.04 21.24
N ALA A 22 20.08 14.73 21.29
CA ALA A 22 21.20 14.13 21.99
C ALA A 22 22.21 13.61 20.95
N ARG A 23 23.50 13.87 21.18
CA ARG A 23 24.61 13.39 20.37
C ARG A 23 25.34 12.24 21.06
N ALA A 24 25.79 11.25 20.29
CA ALA A 24 26.54 10.09 20.77
C ALA A 24 27.60 9.64 19.74
N ASP A 25 28.36 8.61 20.11
CA ASP A 25 29.26 7.82 19.24
C ASP A 25 30.43 8.57 18.61
N CYS A 26 30.82 9.73 19.14
CA CYS A 26 32.01 10.44 18.68
C CYS A 26 32.72 11.15 19.83
N SER A 27 34.04 11.29 19.69
CA SER A 27 34.88 11.97 20.69
C SER A 27 36.02 12.78 20.06
N SER A 28 36.45 13.82 20.77
CA SER A 28 37.63 14.61 20.38
C SER A 28 38.85 13.69 20.25
N PRO A 29 39.67 13.80 19.20
CA PRO A 29 39.87 14.98 18.33
C PRO A 29 39.08 15.04 17.01
N TYR A 30 38.04 14.22 16.81
CA TYR A 30 37.19 14.23 15.60
C TYR A 30 37.98 14.22 14.27
N ALA A 31 38.74 13.16 14.04
CA ALA A 31 39.52 13.04 12.82
C ALA A 31 38.64 12.99 11.56
N HIS A 32 39.25 13.23 10.39
CA HIS A 32 38.57 12.98 9.12
C HIS A 32 38.01 11.55 9.08
N GLY A 33 36.75 11.39 8.68
CA GLY A 33 36.04 10.12 8.66
C GLY A 33 35.24 9.80 9.93
N GLU A 34 35.47 10.53 11.04
CA GLU A 34 34.72 10.35 12.29
C GLU A 34 33.22 10.59 12.07
N THR A 35 32.37 9.78 12.70
CA THR A 35 30.91 9.93 12.62
C THR A 35 30.31 10.23 13.98
N CYS A 36 29.41 11.22 14.07
CA CYS A 36 28.59 11.45 15.25
C CYS A 36 27.14 11.03 14.96
N SER A 37 26.54 10.30 15.90
CA SER A 37 25.12 9.96 15.89
C SER A 37 24.31 11.01 16.64
N TYR A 38 23.11 11.30 16.14
CA TYR A 38 22.15 12.23 16.70
C TYR A 38 20.78 11.58 16.79
N ARG A 39 20.05 11.88 17.86
CA ARG A 39 18.65 11.48 18.04
C ARG A 39 17.84 12.59 18.66
N CYS A 40 16.54 12.63 18.38
CA CYS A 40 15.63 13.53 19.09
C CYS A 40 15.50 13.13 20.57
N HIS A 41 15.33 14.12 21.45
CA HIS A 41 14.98 13.88 22.84
C HIS A 41 13.58 13.25 22.96
N THR A 42 13.33 12.59 24.10
CA THR A 42 12.02 12.03 24.44
C THR A 42 10.92 13.08 24.29
N GLY A 43 9.84 12.72 23.60
CA GLY A 43 8.73 13.64 23.30
C GLY A 43 8.94 14.51 22.05
N TYR A 44 10.03 14.31 21.31
CA TYR A 44 10.30 14.94 20.01
C TYR A 44 10.48 13.89 18.92
N THR A 45 10.12 14.24 17.69
CA THR A 45 10.30 13.40 16.50
C THR A 45 11.15 14.12 15.45
N GLN A 46 11.87 13.34 14.65
CA GLN A 46 12.67 13.85 13.55
C GLN A 46 11.75 14.29 12.41
N VAL A 47 11.90 15.52 11.95
CA VAL A 47 11.08 16.07 10.85
C VAL A 47 11.91 16.38 9.60
N SER A 48 13.22 16.56 9.76
CA SER A 48 14.18 16.71 8.68
C SER A 48 15.60 16.51 9.21
N GLY A 49 16.57 16.43 8.28
CA GLY A 49 17.99 16.35 8.62
C GLY A 49 18.48 14.93 8.88
N ASN A 50 19.79 14.77 9.03
CA ASN A 50 20.44 13.47 9.19
C ASN A 50 20.65 13.11 10.67
N THR A 51 20.48 11.84 11.00
CA THR A 51 20.81 11.27 12.33
C THR A 51 22.28 10.88 12.46
N VAL A 52 23.05 10.92 11.37
CA VAL A 52 24.50 10.71 11.37
C VAL A 52 25.16 11.85 10.61
N LYS A 53 26.20 12.42 11.19
CA LYS A 53 27.08 13.38 10.50
C LYS A 53 28.49 12.80 10.43
N THR A 54 29.16 12.98 9.29
CA THR A 54 30.54 12.54 9.09
C THR A 54 31.47 13.73 8.95
N CYS A 55 32.57 13.74 9.69
CA CYS A 55 33.63 14.70 9.52
C CYS A 55 34.33 14.47 8.18
N SER A 56 34.26 15.45 7.28
CA SER A 56 34.93 15.42 5.99
C SER A 56 35.78 16.66 5.81
N ASN A 57 37.08 16.50 6.05
CA ASN A 57 38.12 17.49 5.75
C ASN A 57 37.83 18.86 6.42
N GLY A 58 37.68 18.83 7.73
CA GLY A 58 37.40 20.01 8.54
C GLY A 58 35.94 20.44 8.64
N GLN A 59 35.00 19.76 7.94
CA GLN A 59 33.58 20.11 7.95
C GLN A 59 32.69 18.89 8.23
N TRP A 60 31.66 19.07 9.06
CA TRP A 60 30.65 18.05 9.29
C TRP A 60 29.65 18.00 8.13
N THR A 61 29.51 16.84 7.50
CA THR A 61 28.61 16.62 6.36
C THR A 61 27.19 16.26 6.82
N GLY A 62 26.24 16.38 5.89
CA GLY A 62 24.81 16.13 6.13
C GLY A 62 24.02 17.36 6.58
N ILE A 63 22.71 17.27 6.46
CA ILE A 63 21.74 18.30 6.86
C ILE A 63 21.57 18.25 8.38
N GLU A 64 21.46 19.41 9.02
CA GLU A 64 21.23 19.51 10.45
C GLU A 64 19.90 18.87 10.88
N LEU A 65 19.94 18.02 11.92
CA LEU A 65 18.78 17.34 12.47
C LEU A 65 17.79 18.34 13.06
N VAL A 66 16.54 18.29 12.62
CA VAL A 66 15.44 19.10 13.18
C VAL A 66 14.47 18.18 13.92
N CYS A 67 14.30 18.44 15.21
CA CYS A 67 13.40 17.70 16.08
C CYS A 67 12.23 18.60 16.53
N LYS A 68 11.00 18.15 16.31
CA LYS A 68 9.77 18.85 16.75
C LYS A 68 9.05 18.08 17.84
N LYS A 69 8.45 18.80 18.78
CA LYS A 69 7.68 18.22 19.88
C LYS A 69 6.49 17.45 19.29
N VAL A 70 6.30 16.22 19.76
CA VAL A 70 5.15 15.40 19.39
C VAL A 70 3.95 15.83 20.22
N ILE A 71 2.87 16.18 19.52
CA ILE A 71 1.60 16.56 20.12
C ILE A 71 0.53 15.62 19.56
N GLN A 72 -0.40 15.20 20.42
CA GLN A 72 -1.55 14.44 19.98
C GLN A 72 -2.38 15.27 18.98
N VAL A 73 -2.56 14.73 17.79
CA VAL A 73 -3.46 15.27 16.77
C VAL A 73 -4.91 15.14 17.23
N THR A 74 -5.76 16.14 17.02
CA THR A 74 -7.21 16.06 17.30
C THR A 74 -7.97 15.36 16.18
N ASP A 75 -9.20 14.88 16.45
CA ASP A 75 -9.99 14.21 15.41
C ASP A 75 -10.33 15.15 14.23
N ASP A 76 -10.52 16.45 14.49
CA ASP A 76 -10.78 17.47 13.45
C ASP A 76 -9.58 17.70 12.50
N GLN A 77 -8.36 17.40 12.96
CA GLN A 77 -7.16 17.52 12.12
C GLN A 77 -6.97 16.32 11.19
N MET A 78 -7.71 15.22 11.40
CA MET A 78 -7.50 13.98 10.65
C MET A 78 -7.83 14.13 9.16
N GLU A 79 -8.80 14.96 8.78
CA GLU A 79 -9.11 15.20 7.36
C GLU A 79 -7.87 15.68 6.58
N GLY A 80 -7.19 16.69 7.13
CA GLY A 80 -5.99 17.26 6.54
C GLY A 80 -4.85 16.23 6.43
N LEU A 81 -4.66 15.40 7.47
CA LEU A 81 -3.61 14.38 7.47
C LEU A 81 -3.91 13.21 6.54
N VAL A 82 -5.16 12.77 6.49
CA VAL A 82 -5.62 11.72 5.58
C VAL A 82 -5.35 12.13 4.13
N SER A 83 -5.72 13.35 3.73
CA SER A 83 -5.45 13.82 2.38
C SER A 83 -3.95 14.01 2.13
N LYS A 84 -3.23 14.64 3.07
CA LYS A 84 -1.79 14.93 2.97
C LYS A 84 -0.92 13.69 2.75
N TYR A 85 -1.23 12.57 3.41
CA TYR A 85 -0.42 11.35 3.33
C TYR A 85 -1.03 10.24 2.46
N ALA A 86 -2.14 10.53 1.75
CA ALA A 86 -2.70 9.59 0.79
C ALA A 86 -1.70 9.31 -0.34
N PRO A 87 -1.58 8.06 -0.83
CA PRO A 87 -0.58 7.73 -1.84
C PRO A 87 -0.88 8.31 -3.22
N LYS A 88 0.15 8.51 -4.01
CA LYS A 88 0.03 8.44 -5.46
C LYS A 88 0.13 6.99 -5.88
N VAL A 89 -0.84 6.49 -6.64
CA VAL A 89 -0.77 5.15 -7.22
C VAL A 89 -0.65 5.28 -8.73
N TRP A 90 0.39 4.68 -9.31
CA TRP A 90 0.49 4.49 -10.75
C TRP A 90 -0.21 3.19 -11.12
N LEU A 91 -1.24 3.28 -11.96
CA LEU A 91 -1.78 2.12 -12.66
C LEU A 91 -0.82 1.72 -13.78
N ALA A 92 -0.63 0.42 -13.98
CA ALA A 92 0.24 -0.08 -15.04
C ALA A 92 -0.17 0.45 -16.44
N ASN A 93 0.81 0.55 -17.33
CA ASN A 93 0.60 0.90 -18.73
C ASN A 93 -0.43 -0.03 -19.37
N GLY A 94 -1.51 0.54 -19.89
CA GLY A 94 -2.59 -0.21 -20.53
C GLY A 94 -3.50 -0.97 -19.55
N GLU A 95 -3.53 -0.60 -18.27
CA GLU A 95 -4.43 -1.21 -17.29
C GLU A 95 -5.90 -1.18 -17.78
N GLY A 96 -6.47 -2.38 -17.91
CA GLY A 96 -7.84 -2.58 -18.36
C GLY A 96 -8.83 -2.59 -17.20
N TYR A 97 -8.42 -3.04 -16.02
CA TYR A 97 -9.22 -3.29 -14.82
C TYR A 97 -8.95 -2.19 -13.79
N LYS A 98 -9.61 -1.04 -13.98
CA LYS A 98 -9.35 0.16 -13.17
C LYS A 98 -10.08 0.14 -11.82
N PRO A 99 -9.69 0.98 -10.86
CA PRO A 99 -10.41 1.11 -9.60
C PRO A 99 -11.83 1.65 -9.81
N SER A 100 -12.68 1.50 -8.79
CA SER A 100 -14.01 2.10 -8.74
C SER A 100 -14.43 2.43 -7.31
N SER A 101 -15.48 3.22 -7.20
CA SER A 101 -16.27 3.32 -5.98
C SER A 101 -16.98 2.00 -5.65
N VAL A 102 -17.24 1.81 -4.36
CA VAL A 102 -18.14 0.76 -3.85
C VAL A 102 -19.53 0.90 -4.47
N GLY A 103 -20.03 2.14 -4.63
CA GLY A 103 -21.33 2.40 -5.24
C GLY A 103 -21.44 1.89 -6.67
N PHE A 104 -20.43 2.18 -7.51
CA PHE A 104 -20.34 1.65 -8.88
C PHE A 104 -20.38 0.12 -8.90
N HIS A 105 -19.62 -0.53 -8.01
CA HIS A 105 -19.59 -1.98 -7.94
C HIS A 105 -20.95 -2.59 -7.57
N LEU A 106 -21.60 -2.04 -6.54
CA LEU A 106 -22.89 -2.53 -6.04
C LEU A 106 -24.03 -2.40 -7.04
N GLN A 107 -23.95 -1.49 -8.02
CA GLN A 107 -24.90 -1.42 -9.14
C GLN A 107 -24.80 -2.63 -10.09
N ASN A 108 -23.65 -3.31 -10.10
CA ASN A 108 -23.32 -4.38 -11.04
C ASN A 108 -23.31 -5.78 -10.41
N VAL A 109 -23.57 -5.88 -9.11
CA VAL A 109 -23.60 -7.14 -8.36
C VAL A 109 -24.87 -7.26 -7.51
N LYS A 110 -25.24 -8.50 -7.16
CA LYS A 110 -26.29 -8.81 -6.19
C LYS A 110 -25.69 -9.43 -4.94
N VAL A 111 -26.34 -9.23 -3.80
CA VAL A 111 -26.08 -9.95 -2.57
C VAL A 111 -26.72 -11.33 -2.67
N HIS A 112 -25.97 -12.37 -2.35
CA HIS A 112 -26.46 -13.74 -2.18
C HIS A 112 -26.36 -14.12 -0.70
N ASP A 113 -27.50 -14.39 -0.07
CA ASP A 113 -27.61 -14.72 1.35
C ASP A 113 -28.64 -15.84 1.57
N GLY A 114 -28.17 -17.05 1.90
CA GLY A 114 -29.06 -18.14 2.32
C GLY A 114 -30.20 -18.51 1.36
N GLY A 115 -30.06 -18.23 0.05
CA GLY A 115 -31.10 -18.45 -0.97
C GLY A 115 -31.83 -17.18 -1.43
N SER A 116 -31.71 -16.09 -0.67
CA SER A 116 -32.19 -14.75 -1.08
C SER A 116 -31.17 -14.08 -2.00
N ILE A 117 -31.67 -13.41 -3.03
CA ILE A 117 -30.86 -12.65 -3.99
C ILE A 117 -31.48 -11.27 -4.17
N TYR A 118 -30.75 -10.21 -3.84
CA TYR A 118 -31.25 -8.84 -3.91
C TYR A 118 -30.15 -7.83 -4.22
N SER A 119 -30.54 -6.67 -4.73
CA SER A 119 -29.63 -5.53 -4.96
C SER A 119 -29.44 -4.71 -3.70
N SER A 120 -28.32 -3.98 -3.62
CA SER A 120 -27.98 -3.13 -2.47
C SER A 120 -27.29 -1.84 -2.93
N THR A 121 -27.25 -0.86 -2.04
CA THR A 121 -26.45 0.37 -2.19
C THR A 121 -25.42 0.44 -1.05
N PRO A 122 -24.48 1.40 -1.07
CA PRO A 122 -23.56 1.59 0.06
C PRO A 122 -24.24 1.81 1.41
N SER A 123 -25.48 2.32 1.43
CA SER A 123 -26.25 2.57 2.66
C SER A 123 -27.16 1.42 3.06
N THR A 124 -27.55 0.54 2.13
CA THR A 124 -28.48 -0.58 2.37
C THR A 124 -27.82 -1.96 2.35
N LEU A 125 -26.51 -2.04 2.12
CA LEU A 125 -25.76 -3.30 2.16
C LEU A 125 -25.84 -3.89 3.58
N PRO A 126 -26.45 -5.08 3.77
CA PRO A 126 -26.86 -5.54 5.08
C PRO A 126 -25.73 -6.22 5.86
N THR A 127 -25.88 -6.24 7.18
CA THR A 127 -25.10 -7.13 8.06
C THR A 127 -25.68 -8.55 7.94
N CYS A 128 -25.39 -9.22 6.83
CA CYS A 128 -25.90 -10.57 6.60
C CYS A 128 -24.96 -11.65 7.15
N SER A 129 -25.31 -12.93 6.97
CA SER A 129 -24.55 -14.07 7.52
C SER A 129 -23.10 -14.12 7.00
N ASP A 130 -22.20 -14.80 7.73
CA ASP A 130 -20.79 -14.96 7.31
C ASP A 130 -20.63 -15.70 5.96
N ASN A 131 -21.70 -16.36 5.48
CA ASN A 131 -21.73 -17.06 4.21
C ASN A 131 -22.18 -16.17 3.02
N CYS A 132 -22.50 -14.91 3.29
CA CYS A 132 -22.86 -13.96 2.25
C CYS A 132 -21.74 -13.70 1.28
N TYR A 133 -22.11 -13.45 0.03
CA TYR A 133 -21.19 -13.03 -0.99
C TYR A 133 -21.89 -12.18 -2.05
N LEU A 134 -21.13 -11.31 -2.70
CA LEU A 134 -21.59 -10.57 -3.87
C LEU A 134 -21.36 -11.40 -5.13
N SER A 135 -22.20 -11.26 -6.15
CA SER A 135 -21.94 -11.86 -7.46
C SER A 135 -22.43 -10.96 -8.57
N SER A 136 -21.75 -10.97 -9.72
CA SER A 136 -22.15 -10.18 -10.88
C SER A 136 -23.61 -10.41 -11.26
N ASN A 137 -24.32 -9.34 -11.60
CA ASN A 137 -25.70 -9.39 -12.08
C ASN A 137 -25.83 -10.25 -13.34
N GLN A 138 -24.79 -10.24 -14.17
CA GLN A 138 -24.66 -11.06 -15.37
C GLN A 138 -23.84 -12.31 -15.04
N GLY A 139 -24.32 -13.46 -15.49
CA GLY A 139 -23.60 -14.72 -15.34
C GLY A 139 -22.31 -14.74 -16.17
N LEU A 140 -21.27 -15.37 -15.63
CA LEU A 140 -20.03 -15.63 -16.35
C LEU A 140 -20.10 -17.03 -16.99
N SER A 141 -20.03 -17.10 -18.32
CA SER A 141 -20.08 -18.36 -19.07
C SER A 141 -18.89 -19.29 -18.82
N LYS A 142 -17.75 -18.74 -18.42
CA LYS A 142 -16.53 -19.45 -18.04
C LYS A 142 -15.89 -18.75 -16.83
N PRO A 143 -15.08 -19.45 -16.01
CA PRO A 143 -14.39 -18.84 -14.87
C PRO A 143 -13.52 -17.62 -15.25
N SER A 144 -12.96 -17.61 -16.46
CA SER A 144 -12.11 -16.53 -16.99
C SER A 144 -12.86 -15.46 -17.82
N SER A 145 -14.19 -15.54 -17.92
CA SER A 145 -14.98 -14.56 -18.68
C SER A 145 -14.93 -13.18 -18.01
N THR A 146 -15.00 -12.13 -18.82
CA THR A 146 -15.00 -10.73 -18.36
C THR A 146 -16.32 -10.04 -18.69
N LEU A 147 -16.73 -9.10 -17.84
CA LEU A 147 -17.89 -8.24 -18.05
C LEU A 147 -17.45 -6.78 -18.23
N PRO A 148 -18.23 -5.93 -18.93
CA PRO A 148 -17.83 -4.54 -19.18
C PRO A 148 -17.49 -3.74 -17.91
N PHE A 149 -18.25 -3.91 -16.83
CA PHE A 149 -18.01 -3.18 -15.57
C PHE A 149 -16.72 -3.57 -14.85
N PHE A 150 -16.10 -4.70 -15.21
CA PHE A 150 -14.77 -5.07 -14.70
C PHE A 150 -13.70 -4.06 -15.12
N GLY A 151 -13.98 -3.25 -16.16
CA GLY A 151 -13.10 -2.19 -16.61
C GLY A 151 -12.90 -1.05 -15.62
N GLY A 152 -13.70 -0.99 -14.55
CA GLY A 152 -13.62 0.06 -13.54
C GLY A 152 -14.17 1.40 -13.98
N GLU A 153 -14.01 2.39 -13.11
CA GLU A 153 -14.29 3.78 -13.43
C GLU A 153 -13.07 4.41 -14.15
N PRO A 154 -13.28 5.47 -14.95
CA PRO A 154 -12.16 6.21 -15.53
C PRO A 154 -11.22 6.78 -14.46
N VAL A 155 -9.93 6.77 -14.78
CA VAL A 155 -8.88 7.38 -13.95
C VAL A 155 -8.08 8.35 -14.82
N GLY A 156 -7.86 9.56 -14.32
CA GLY A 156 -7.09 10.58 -15.02
C GLY A 156 -7.13 11.92 -14.30
N PRO A 157 -6.60 13.00 -14.91
CA PRO A 157 -6.45 14.29 -14.25
C PRO A 157 -7.75 14.88 -13.67
N THR A 158 -8.89 14.59 -14.29
CA THR A 158 -10.23 15.08 -13.92
C THR A 158 -11.12 14.04 -13.25
N GLN A 159 -10.72 12.77 -13.20
CA GLN A 159 -11.52 11.66 -12.68
C GLN A 159 -10.66 10.78 -11.78
N GLN A 160 -11.04 10.69 -10.52
CA GLN A 160 -10.29 9.99 -9.48
C GLN A 160 -11.29 9.14 -8.69
N PRO A 161 -11.38 7.82 -8.96
CA PRO A 161 -12.19 6.92 -8.13
C PRO A 161 -11.75 7.01 -6.66
N PRO A 162 -12.67 6.80 -5.70
CA PRO A 162 -12.37 7.02 -4.31
C PRO A 162 -11.39 5.98 -3.75
N VAL A 163 -10.47 6.45 -2.90
CA VAL A 163 -9.75 5.61 -1.95
C VAL A 163 -10.36 5.79 -0.58
N TYR A 164 -10.75 4.70 0.07
CA TYR A 164 -11.45 4.76 1.35
C TYR A 164 -10.44 4.75 2.49
N ALA A 165 -10.30 5.87 3.19
CA ALA A 165 -9.43 5.96 4.35
C ALA A 165 -10.16 5.57 5.64
N VAL A 166 -9.54 4.71 6.44
CA VAL A 166 -9.98 4.39 7.80
C VAL A 166 -8.82 4.72 8.73
N TRP A 167 -9.04 5.46 9.80
CA TRP A 167 -7.95 5.80 10.73
C TRP A 167 -8.20 5.27 12.15
N LYS A 168 -7.12 4.92 12.84
CA LYS A 168 -7.13 4.28 14.17
C LYS A 168 -6.05 4.89 15.05
N ARG A 169 -6.39 5.23 16.31
CA ARG A 169 -5.38 5.57 17.32
C ARG A 169 -4.74 4.30 17.83
N ILE A 170 -3.42 4.26 17.80
CA ILE A 170 -2.62 3.16 18.35
C ILE A 170 -2.25 3.46 19.80
N ASN A 171 -1.86 4.71 20.06
CA ASN A 171 -1.64 5.24 21.41
C ASN A 171 -1.94 6.75 21.43
N GLY A 172 -1.56 7.45 22.51
CA GLY A 172 -1.85 8.88 22.68
C GLY A 172 -1.27 9.80 21.60
N VAL A 173 -0.23 9.38 20.88
CA VAL A 173 0.41 10.20 19.83
C VAL A 173 0.53 9.50 18.48
N THR A 174 0.30 8.19 18.42
CA THR A 174 0.48 7.39 17.20
C THR A 174 -0.87 7.08 16.56
N THR A 175 -0.98 7.36 15.26
CA THR A 175 -2.19 7.13 14.48
C THR A 175 -1.84 6.39 13.21
N ASP A 176 -2.61 5.35 12.91
CA ASP A 176 -2.53 4.65 11.63
C ASP A 176 -3.70 5.07 10.73
N ILE A 177 -3.39 5.24 9.44
CA ILE A 177 -4.34 5.55 8.37
C ILE A 177 -4.26 4.45 7.33
N PHE A 178 -5.32 3.66 7.23
CA PHE A 178 -5.50 2.59 6.25
C PHE A 178 -6.15 3.15 5.00
N TYR A 179 -5.44 3.14 3.87
CA TYR A 179 -5.96 3.55 2.56
C TYR A 179 -6.38 2.32 1.77
N TRP A 180 -7.69 2.12 1.61
CA TRP A 180 -8.27 0.99 0.90
C TRP A 180 -8.64 1.36 -0.53
N MET A 181 -8.08 0.62 -1.49
CA MET A 181 -8.33 0.77 -2.92
C MET A 181 -9.22 -0.37 -3.42
N PHE A 182 -10.33 -0.03 -4.05
CA PHE A 182 -11.26 -1.02 -4.59
C PHE A 182 -11.19 -1.13 -6.10
N TYR A 183 -11.16 -2.36 -6.61
CA TYR A 183 -11.30 -2.66 -8.04
C TYR A 183 -12.48 -3.60 -8.24
N PRO A 184 -13.35 -3.41 -9.26
CA PRO A 184 -14.47 -4.32 -9.50
C PRO A 184 -14.08 -5.75 -9.87
N TYR A 185 -12.83 -5.97 -10.27
CA TYR A 185 -12.35 -7.26 -10.74
C TYR A 185 -10.83 -7.35 -10.69
N ASN A 186 -10.32 -8.49 -10.24
CA ASN A 186 -8.94 -8.93 -10.36
C ASN A 186 -8.84 -9.98 -11.47
N ARG A 187 -7.96 -9.76 -12.44
CA ARG A 187 -7.71 -10.66 -13.59
C ARG A 187 -6.68 -11.75 -13.32
N GLY A 188 -6.20 -11.84 -12.08
CA GLY A 188 -5.22 -12.83 -11.66
C GLY A 188 -3.96 -12.79 -12.53
N LYS A 189 -3.33 -13.96 -12.71
CA LYS A 189 -2.11 -14.12 -13.51
C LYS A 189 -2.23 -15.13 -14.61
N LYS A 190 -1.68 -14.75 -15.77
CA LYS A 190 -1.56 -15.62 -16.94
C LYS A 190 -0.44 -16.63 -16.72
N VAL A 191 -0.81 -17.89 -16.57
CA VAL A 191 0.07 -19.03 -16.33
C VAL A 191 0.11 -19.93 -17.56
N CYS A 192 1.28 -20.49 -17.86
CA CYS A 192 1.42 -21.53 -18.86
C CYS A 192 0.89 -22.87 -18.32
N ILE A 193 -0.08 -23.46 -19.01
CA ILE A 193 -0.58 -24.81 -18.71
C ILE A 193 0.12 -25.77 -19.67
N GLY A 194 1.07 -26.54 -19.15
CA GLY A 194 1.92 -27.45 -19.93
C GLY A 194 3.40 -27.22 -19.63
N PHE A 195 4.23 -27.09 -20.66
CA PHE A 195 5.65 -26.81 -20.51
C PHE A 195 6.12 -25.71 -21.46
N ARG A 196 7.16 -24.99 -21.06
CA ARG A 196 7.81 -24.01 -21.95
C ARG A 196 8.80 -24.70 -22.87
N ALA A 197 8.69 -24.43 -24.16
CA ALA A 197 9.69 -24.79 -25.16
C ALA A 197 9.88 -23.61 -26.11
N PHE A 198 11.14 -23.27 -26.43
CA PHE A 198 11.50 -22.16 -27.32
C PHE A 198 10.85 -20.81 -26.93
N GLY A 199 10.73 -20.53 -25.62
CA GLY A 199 10.11 -19.30 -25.11
C GLY A 199 8.57 -19.24 -25.22
N LYS A 200 7.92 -20.28 -25.75
CA LYS A 200 6.46 -20.37 -25.88
C LYS A 200 5.88 -21.38 -24.91
N CYS A 201 4.64 -21.14 -24.48
CA CYS A 201 3.89 -22.13 -23.73
C CYS A 201 3.32 -23.20 -24.66
N ILE A 202 3.72 -24.45 -24.46
CA ILE A 202 3.19 -25.62 -25.15
C ILE A 202 2.15 -26.26 -24.24
N GLY A 203 0.88 -26.15 -24.63
CA GLY A 203 -0.30 -26.58 -23.85
C GLY A 203 -1.32 -25.46 -23.57
N GLY A 204 -0.94 -24.20 -23.83
CA GLY A 204 -1.83 -23.04 -23.78
C GLY A 204 -1.76 -22.27 -22.45
N TYR A 205 -2.46 -21.15 -22.39
CA TYR A 205 -2.46 -20.28 -21.21
C TYR A 205 -3.80 -20.32 -20.48
N SER A 206 -3.75 -20.20 -19.16
CA SER A 206 -4.92 -19.95 -18.32
C SER A 206 -4.62 -18.83 -17.34
N ASN A 207 -5.64 -18.10 -16.90
CA ASN A 207 -5.49 -17.07 -15.88
C ASN A 207 -5.93 -17.65 -14.53
N PHE A 208 -5.08 -17.57 -13.51
CA PHE A 208 -5.37 -18.05 -12.16
C PHE A 208 -5.53 -16.92 -11.18
N GLY A 209 -6.41 -17.09 -10.21
CA GLY A 209 -6.66 -16.10 -9.16
C GLY A 209 -7.62 -15.00 -9.58
N ASN A 210 -8.36 -15.13 -10.69
CA ASN A 210 -9.33 -14.10 -11.06
C ASN A 210 -10.44 -14.00 -10.00
N HIS A 211 -10.92 -12.82 -9.66
CA HIS A 211 -12.10 -12.69 -8.81
C HIS A 211 -12.84 -11.36 -9.02
N VAL A 212 -14.16 -11.40 -8.89
CA VAL A 212 -15.00 -10.20 -8.81
C VAL A 212 -14.72 -9.51 -7.49
N GLY A 213 -14.57 -8.19 -7.55
CA GLY A 213 -14.19 -7.31 -6.44
C GLY A 213 -12.76 -7.57 -5.95
N ASP A 214 -12.04 -6.51 -5.60
CA ASP A 214 -10.66 -6.58 -5.16
C ASP A 214 -10.38 -5.44 -4.19
N TRP A 215 -9.65 -5.75 -3.11
CA TRP A 215 -9.32 -4.79 -2.06
C TRP A 215 -7.82 -4.84 -1.82
N GLU A 216 -7.14 -3.82 -2.30
CA GLU A 216 -5.75 -3.53 -2.01
C GLU A 216 -5.64 -2.47 -0.92
N HIS A 217 -4.51 -2.43 -0.21
CA HIS A 217 -4.32 -1.44 0.84
C HIS A 217 -2.86 -1.05 1.08
N MET A 218 -2.71 0.16 1.59
CA MET A 218 -1.52 0.56 2.33
C MET A 218 -1.91 1.17 3.67
N THR A 219 -1.00 1.12 4.64
CA THR A 219 -1.16 1.79 5.93
C THR A 219 -0.08 2.85 6.06
N ALA A 220 -0.43 4.05 6.50
CA ALA A 220 0.53 5.07 6.91
C ALA A 220 0.44 5.30 8.41
N ARG A 221 1.58 5.22 9.11
CA ARG A 221 1.71 5.54 10.52
C ARG A 221 2.27 6.91 10.73
N LEU A 222 1.58 7.68 11.56
CA LEU A 222 1.98 9.01 11.98
C LEU A 222 2.29 9.03 13.47
N VAL A 223 3.35 9.73 13.85
CA VAL A 223 3.66 10.10 15.24
C VAL A 223 3.43 11.61 15.35
N GLY A 224 2.37 12.00 16.06
CA GLY A 224 1.79 13.32 15.92
C GLY A 224 1.25 13.52 14.49
N ASP A 225 1.70 14.58 13.82
CA ASP A 225 1.35 14.93 12.44
C ASP A 225 2.46 14.58 11.43
N HIS A 226 3.49 13.85 11.85
CA HIS A 226 4.67 13.50 11.06
C HIS A 226 4.69 12.01 10.69
N PRO A 227 5.14 11.65 9.48
CA PRO A 227 5.23 10.25 9.07
C PRO A 227 6.29 9.49 9.87
N SER A 228 6.01 8.23 10.14
CA SER A 228 6.92 7.30 10.83
C SER A 228 7.24 6.09 9.95
N SER A 229 6.21 5.44 9.41
CA SER A 229 6.38 4.26 8.56
C SER A 229 5.16 4.04 7.70
N ILE A 230 5.30 3.20 6.68
CA ILE A 230 4.20 2.70 5.86
C ILE A 230 4.25 1.18 5.76
N TYR A 231 3.09 0.55 5.66
CA TYR A 231 2.93 -0.83 5.24
C TYR A 231 2.39 -0.86 3.81
N VAL A 232 3.10 -1.51 2.89
CA VAL A 232 2.68 -1.67 1.49
C VAL A 232 2.39 -3.15 1.24
N ARG A 233 1.19 -3.44 0.73
CA ARG A 233 0.72 -4.80 0.50
C ARG A 233 0.71 -5.17 -0.98
N ALA A 234 1.19 -6.39 -1.27
CA ALA A 234 0.94 -7.07 -2.53
C ALA A 234 0.32 -8.43 -2.24
N HIS A 235 -0.89 -8.69 -2.72
CA HIS A 235 -1.59 -9.96 -2.53
C HIS A 235 -1.77 -10.32 -1.05
N ASN A 236 -1.10 -11.39 -0.57
CA ASN A 236 -1.17 -11.89 0.80
C ASN A 236 0.08 -11.58 1.65
N PHE A 237 1.01 -10.76 1.14
CA PHE A 237 2.22 -10.35 1.85
C PHE A 237 2.44 -8.82 1.71
N GLY A 238 3.41 -8.29 2.43
CA GLY A 238 3.73 -6.87 2.36
C GLY A 238 5.08 -6.54 2.99
N GLY A 239 5.37 -5.25 3.07
CA GLY A 239 6.60 -4.73 3.67
C GLY A 239 6.35 -3.47 4.45
N ILE A 240 7.04 -3.36 5.58
CA ILE A 240 7.15 -2.14 6.38
C ILE A 240 8.32 -1.33 5.83
N TYR A 241 8.11 -0.03 5.61
CA TYR A 241 9.13 0.92 5.21
C TYR A 241 9.16 2.08 6.20
N ASP A 242 10.33 2.37 6.75
CA ASP A 242 10.51 3.43 7.74
C ASP A 242 10.77 4.76 7.06
N TRP A 243 10.22 5.84 7.62
CA TRP A 243 10.43 7.20 7.13
C TRP A 243 11.88 7.64 7.34
N ASP A 244 12.56 7.94 6.24
CA ASP A 244 13.85 8.63 6.26
C ASP A 244 13.63 10.13 5.98
N ALA A 245 13.61 10.92 7.06
CA ALA A 245 13.38 12.36 6.96
C ALA A 245 14.49 13.13 6.22
N ALA A 246 15.69 12.54 6.08
CA ALA A 246 16.78 13.18 5.35
C ALA A 246 16.54 13.14 3.84
N SER A 247 16.15 11.98 3.31
CA SER A 247 15.80 11.83 1.88
C SER A 247 14.33 12.11 1.58
N GLN A 248 13.49 12.24 2.61
CA GLN A 248 12.04 12.35 2.51
C GLN A 248 11.41 11.16 1.75
N THR A 249 11.91 9.96 1.98
CA THR A 249 11.40 8.71 1.39
C THR A 249 11.17 7.65 2.47
N TYR A 250 10.53 6.54 2.13
CA TYR A 250 10.41 5.39 3.03
C TYR A 250 11.35 4.26 2.60
N LYS A 251 12.05 3.63 3.55
CA LYS A 251 13.13 2.67 3.31
C LYS A 251 12.85 1.31 3.92
N LYS A 252 13.23 0.26 3.20
CA LYS A 252 13.26 -1.13 3.69
C LYS A 252 14.48 -1.84 3.10
N GLY A 253 15.58 -1.90 3.86
CA GLY A 253 16.87 -2.31 3.31
C GLY A 253 17.24 -1.43 2.12
N ASP A 254 17.54 -2.05 0.98
CA ASP A 254 17.84 -1.34 -0.27
C ASP A 254 16.59 -0.84 -1.02
N ASP A 255 15.40 -1.30 -0.64
CA ASP A 255 14.15 -0.88 -1.29
C ASP A 255 13.68 0.49 -0.78
N THR A 256 13.11 1.29 -1.68
CA THR A 256 12.72 2.68 -1.42
C THR A 256 11.37 3.00 -2.04
N VAL A 257 10.42 3.41 -1.21
CA VAL A 257 9.21 4.08 -1.65
C VAL A 257 9.48 5.58 -1.71
N LYS A 258 9.51 6.12 -2.93
CA LYS A 258 9.69 7.55 -3.19
C LYS A 258 8.43 8.33 -2.79
N THR A 259 8.54 9.64 -2.72
CA THR A 259 7.43 10.55 -2.43
C THR A 259 7.27 11.61 -3.52
N GLU A 260 6.03 12.06 -3.73
CA GLU A 260 5.70 13.30 -4.42
C GLU A 260 5.14 14.27 -3.36
N GLY A 261 5.98 15.18 -2.89
CA GLY A 261 5.68 15.96 -1.68
C GLY A 261 5.53 15.03 -0.47
N THR A 262 4.32 14.95 0.10
CA THR A 262 4.02 14.06 1.24
C THR A 262 3.37 12.74 0.83
N HIS A 263 3.12 12.53 -0.46
CA HIS A 263 2.40 11.37 -0.98
C HIS A 263 3.37 10.24 -1.33
N PRO A 264 3.31 9.07 -0.66
CA PRO A 264 4.08 7.89 -1.07
C PRO A 264 3.70 7.48 -2.50
N ILE A 265 4.70 7.15 -3.33
CA ILE A 265 4.49 6.72 -4.72
C ILE A 265 4.52 5.20 -4.77
N LEU A 266 3.38 4.59 -5.11
CA LEU A 266 3.21 3.16 -5.28
C LEU A 266 2.82 2.82 -6.72
N TYR A 267 3.05 1.56 -7.11
CA TYR A 267 2.70 1.05 -8.43
C TYR A 267 1.77 -0.16 -8.29
N SER A 268 0.60 -0.06 -8.89
CA SER A 268 -0.38 -1.16 -8.91
C SER A 268 -0.09 -2.10 -10.07
N ALA A 269 -0.02 -3.40 -9.77
CA ALA A 269 0.30 -4.43 -10.75
C ALA A 269 -0.81 -4.62 -11.78
N ALA A 270 -0.42 -4.83 -13.04
CA ALA A 270 -1.35 -5.03 -14.14
C ALA A 270 -2.34 -6.19 -13.86
N GLY A 271 -3.63 -5.86 -13.79
CA GLY A 271 -4.77 -6.74 -13.60
C GLY A 271 -4.93 -7.41 -12.24
N SER A 272 -3.87 -7.53 -11.43
CA SER A 272 -3.94 -8.14 -10.09
C SER A 272 -3.78 -7.15 -8.95
N HIS A 273 -3.46 -5.90 -9.29
CA HIS A 273 -3.47 -4.70 -8.44
C HIS A 273 -2.52 -4.61 -7.25
N GLY A 274 -1.85 -5.71 -6.87
CA GLY A 274 -0.83 -5.70 -5.81
C GLY A 274 0.10 -4.50 -5.90
N LEU A 275 0.35 -3.85 -4.76
CA LEU A 275 1.08 -2.58 -4.69
C LEU A 275 2.58 -2.84 -4.48
N TRP A 276 3.39 -2.15 -5.28
CA TRP A 276 4.84 -2.25 -5.24
C TRP A 276 5.50 -0.88 -5.08
N SER A 277 6.67 -0.87 -4.48
CA SER A 277 7.54 0.31 -4.29
C SER A 277 8.16 0.82 -5.60
N THR A 278 8.28 -0.06 -6.61
CA THR A 278 9.00 0.22 -7.86
C THR A 278 8.27 -0.32 -9.09
N PRO A 279 8.49 0.31 -10.27
CA PRO A 279 8.03 -0.24 -11.54
C PRO A 279 8.91 -1.44 -11.95
N GLY A 280 8.34 -2.38 -12.72
CA GLY A 280 9.06 -3.52 -13.28
C GLY A 280 8.33 -4.85 -13.04
N THR A 281 9.09 -5.94 -13.20
CA THR A 281 8.59 -7.31 -13.02
C THR A 281 8.89 -7.83 -11.62
N HIS A 282 7.87 -8.19 -10.87
CA HIS A 282 7.99 -8.67 -9.48
C HIS A 282 7.54 -10.12 -9.38
N THR A 283 8.45 -11.03 -9.01
CA THR A 283 8.10 -12.44 -8.80
C THR A 283 7.64 -12.65 -7.37
N TYR A 284 6.39 -13.06 -7.16
CA TYR A 284 5.84 -13.23 -5.82
C TYR A 284 5.58 -14.69 -5.42
N LYS A 285 5.41 -15.60 -6.39
CA LYS A 285 5.24 -17.04 -6.12
C LYS A 285 5.91 -17.87 -7.20
N LYS A 286 6.49 -19.01 -6.81
CA LYS A 286 6.89 -20.08 -7.74
C LYS A 286 5.88 -21.21 -7.57
N ILE A 287 5.24 -21.63 -8.66
CA ILE A 287 4.14 -22.63 -8.60
C ILE A 287 4.54 -24.00 -9.15
N LEU A 288 5.43 -24.06 -10.15
CA LEU A 288 5.93 -25.31 -10.74
C LEU A 288 7.40 -25.13 -11.17
N VAL A 289 8.07 -26.24 -11.51
CA VAL A 289 9.42 -26.21 -12.11
C VAL A 289 9.37 -25.36 -13.37
N ASN A 290 10.04 -24.20 -13.34
CA ASN A 290 10.11 -23.17 -14.39
C ASN A 290 8.87 -22.28 -14.60
N GLU A 291 7.88 -22.26 -13.69
CA GLU A 291 6.78 -21.28 -13.73
C GLU A 291 6.73 -20.40 -12.48
N LYS A 292 6.51 -19.11 -12.73
CA LYS A 292 6.47 -18.03 -11.73
C LYS A 292 5.18 -17.25 -11.89
N LEU A 293 4.58 -16.84 -10.77
CA LEU A 293 3.58 -15.78 -10.75
C LEU A 293 4.31 -14.45 -10.61
N GLN A 294 4.08 -13.56 -11.57
CA GLN A 294 4.77 -12.30 -11.70
C GLN A 294 3.79 -11.14 -11.86
N ASP A 295 4.04 -10.07 -11.13
CA ASP A 295 3.40 -8.77 -11.32
C ASP A 295 4.21 -7.93 -12.28
N GLU A 296 3.52 -7.15 -13.11
CA GLU A 296 4.11 -6.14 -13.96
C GLU A 296 3.58 -4.77 -13.54
N THR A 297 4.47 -3.87 -13.15
CA THR A 297 4.13 -2.52 -12.70
C THR A 297 4.82 -1.47 -13.55
N SER A 298 4.17 -0.32 -13.75
CA SER A 298 4.76 0.80 -14.52
C SER A 298 4.07 2.11 -14.19
N ALA A 299 4.72 3.23 -14.54
CA ALA A 299 4.16 4.58 -14.41
C ALA A 299 3.20 4.88 -15.57
N GLY A 300 2.03 4.23 -15.60
CA GLY A 300 1.01 4.46 -16.62
C GLY A 300 0.07 5.60 -16.24
N THR A 301 -1.15 5.28 -15.83
CA THR A 301 -2.14 6.31 -15.46
C THR A 301 -1.99 6.69 -13.99
N ALA A 302 -1.81 7.98 -13.71
CA ALA A 302 -1.73 8.48 -12.34
C ALA A 302 -3.11 8.49 -11.65
N TRP A 303 -3.18 7.84 -10.49
CA TRP A 303 -4.27 7.94 -9.53
C TRP A 303 -3.76 8.74 -8.32
N ASP A 304 -4.07 10.04 -8.33
CA ASP A 304 -3.74 11.01 -7.28
C ASP A 304 -4.80 10.91 -6.18
N THR A 305 -4.66 9.91 -5.31
CA THR A 305 -5.77 9.46 -4.44
C THR A 305 -6.29 10.53 -3.47
N TRP A 306 -5.45 11.50 -3.10
CA TRP A 306 -5.82 12.63 -2.23
C TRP A 306 -6.92 13.53 -2.80
N LYS A 307 -7.18 13.47 -4.12
CA LYS A 307 -8.27 14.22 -4.78
C LYS A 307 -9.66 13.64 -4.48
N ASN A 308 -9.74 12.39 -4.02
CA ASN A 308 -11.00 11.74 -3.63
C ASN A 308 -10.74 10.66 -2.58
N VAL A 309 -10.60 11.08 -1.32
CA VAL A 309 -10.29 10.19 -0.19
C VAL A 309 -11.31 10.35 0.94
N PRO A 310 -12.55 9.82 0.77
CA PRO A 310 -13.50 9.78 1.87
C PRO A 310 -12.89 9.02 3.05
N PHE A 311 -13.10 9.52 4.27
CA PHE A 311 -12.53 8.92 5.47
C PHE A 311 -13.51 8.72 6.62
N THR A 312 -13.19 7.76 7.50
CA THR A 312 -13.90 7.52 8.75
C THR A 312 -12.94 7.02 9.84
N LYS A 313 -13.34 7.19 11.10
CA LYS A 313 -12.67 6.55 12.24
C LYS A 313 -12.98 5.05 12.25
N TYR A 314 -11.99 4.23 12.57
CA TYR A 314 -12.14 2.79 12.73
C TYR A 314 -13.13 2.44 13.85
N ARG A 315 -14.06 1.54 13.58
CA ARG A 315 -15.01 0.96 14.52
C ARG A 315 -14.95 -0.57 14.44
N PRO A 316 -14.24 -1.25 15.36
CA PRO A 316 -14.00 -2.69 15.27
C PRO A 316 -15.29 -3.52 15.29
N ASP A 317 -16.28 -3.07 16.07
CA ASP A 317 -17.58 -3.75 16.19
C ASP A 317 -18.56 -3.38 15.05
N GLY A 318 -18.16 -2.50 14.12
CA GLY A 318 -19.02 -1.93 13.10
C GLY A 318 -19.83 -0.73 13.62
N GLY A 319 -21.12 -0.67 13.26
CA GLY A 319 -21.99 0.46 13.61
C GLY A 319 -21.76 1.69 12.72
N TYR A 320 -21.25 1.49 11.50
CA TYR A 320 -21.18 2.55 10.50
C TYR A 320 -22.59 2.88 9.98
N THR A 321 -22.82 4.14 9.63
CA THR A 321 -24.12 4.63 9.16
C THR A 321 -23.96 5.45 7.87
N GLY A 322 -25.07 5.77 7.21
CA GLY A 322 -25.08 6.61 6.01
C GLY A 322 -24.29 5.99 4.87
N SER A 323 -23.39 6.77 4.25
CA SER A 323 -22.54 6.32 3.14
C SER A 323 -21.45 5.33 3.55
N TRP A 324 -21.27 5.09 4.86
CA TRP A 324 -20.30 4.13 5.41
C TRP A 324 -20.93 2.81 5.84
N SER A 325 -22.26 2.65 5.78
CA SER A 325 -22.95 1.43 6.24
C SER A 325 -22.41 0.15 5.60
N TRP A 326 -21.90 0.22 4.37
CA TRP A 326 -21.27 -0.91 3.67
C TRP A 326 -20.06 -1.52 4.40
N LEU A 327 -19.38 -0.76 5.27
CA LEU A 327 -18.30 -1.30 6.10
C LEU A 327 -18.79 -2.34 7.12
N ASN A 328 -20.09 -2.37 7.42
CA ASN A 328 -20.69 -3.39 8.28
C ASN A 328 -20.89 -4.74 7.57
N PHE A 329 -20.75 -4.80 6.25
CA PHE A 329 -20.92 -6.04 5.50
C PHE A 329 -19.85 -7.05 5.92
N LYS A 330 -20.27 -8.25 6.33
CA LYS A 330 -19.38 -9.34 6.76
C LYS A 330 -19.06 -10.35 5.66
N GLY A 331 -19.84 -10.34 4.60
CA GLY A 331 -19.68 -11.27 3.49
C GLY A 331 -18.45 -11.00 2.61
N ARG A 332 -18.34 -11.80 1.56
CA ARG A 332 -17.31 -11.65 0.53
C ARG A 332 -17.73 -10.63 -0.52
N TRP A 333 -16.81 -9.73 -0.87
CA TRP A 333 -16.94 -8.73 -1.91
C TRP A 333 -16.75 -9.33 -3.30
N GLY A 334 -17.43 -10.44 -3.60
CA GLY A 334 -17.33 -11.10 -4.88
C GLY A 334 -17.70 -12.57 -4.87
N ASN A 335 -17.56 -13.18 -6.05
CA ASN A 335 -18.10 -14.49 -6.38
C ASN A 335 -17.53 -15.63 -5.53
N LYS A 336 -18.19 -16.80 -5.59
CA LYS A 336 -17.60 -18.08 -5.17
C LYS A 336 -16.58 -18.60 -6.20
N LYS A 337 -15.58 -19.32 -5.73
CA LYS A 337 -14.53 -19.93 -6.57
C LYS A 337 -15.09 -20.93 -7.59
N ASP A 338 -14.43 -21.06 -8.73
CA ASP A 338 -14.80 -21.93 -9.85
C ASP A 338 -13.58 -22.26 -10.73
N GLY A 339 -13.63 -23.38 -11.47
CA GLY A 339 -12.49 -23.85 -12.27
C GLY A 339 -11.29 -24.29 -11.42
N CYS A 340 -11.53 -25.01 -10.33
CA CYS A 340 -10.52 -25.41 -9.33
C CYS A 340 -9.84 -26.75 -9.59
N THR A 341 -9.91 -27.29 -10.82
CA THR A 341 -9.42 -28.65 -11.15
C THR A 341 -7.95 -28.88 -10.78
N VAL A 342 -7.11 -27.84 -10.85
CA VAL A 342 -5.67 -27.91 -10.54
C VAL A 342 -5.29 -27.18 -9.24
N GLU A 343 -6.27 -26.76 -8.42
CA GLU A 343 -6.04 -25.97 -7.20
C GLU A 343 -5.05 -26.67 -6.25
N LYS A 344 -5.08 -28.01 -6.15
CA LYS A 344 -4.12 -28.76 -5.31
C LYS A 344 -2.65 -28.64 -5.75
N LEU A 345 -2.40 -28.27 -7.00
CA LEU A 345 -1.06 -28.13 -7.59
C LEU A 345 -0.63 -26.68 -7.69
N SER A 346 -1.55 -25.76 -8.04
CA SER A 346 -1.27 -24.33 -8.19
C SER A 346 -1.51 -23.51 -6.93
N ASP A 347 -2.25 -24.06 -5.96
CA ASP A 347 -2.81 -23.37 -4.80
C ASP A 347 -3.71 -22.18 -5.21
N GLU A 348 -4.26 -22.26 -6.42
CA GLU A 348 -5.12 -21.23 -7.03
C GLU A 348 -6.17 -21.86 -7.95
N CYS A 349 -7.40 -21.35 -7.93
CA CYS A 349 -8.41 -21.67 -8.95
C CYS A 349 -8.27 -20.73 -10.15
N VAL A 350 -8.88 -21.07 -11.29
CA VAL A 350 -9.02 -20.10 -12.39
C VAL A 350 -9.77 -18.87 -11.90
N ARG A 351 -10.93 -19.08 -11.25
CA ARG A 351 -11.64 -18.01 -10.53
C ARG A 351 -11.64 -18.30 -9.04
N SER A 352 -10.99 -17.46 -8.25
CA SER A 352 -10.93 -17.55 -6.79
C SER A 352 -12.17 -16.91 -6.15
N ASN A 353 -12.30 -17.08 -4.83
CA ASN A 353 -13.35 -16.41 -4.08
C ASN A 353 -13.07 -14.90 -4.05
N GLY A 354 -14.13 -14.08 -4.09
CA GLY A 354 -14.02 -12.66 -3.83
C GLY A 354 -13.42 -12.37 -2.43
N PRO A 355 -12.79 -11.20 -2.27
CA PRO A 355 -12.11 -10.82 -1.05
C PRO A 355 -13.09 -10.70 0.14
N SER A 356 -12.59 -10.91 1.35
CA SER A 356 -13.35 -10.60 2.56
C SER A 356 -13.46 -9.08 2.76
N SER A 357 -14.51 -8.67 3.47
CA SER A 357 -14.73 -7.28 3.87
C SER A 357 -13.58 -6.73 4.71
N ILE A 358 -13.28 -5.44 4.52
CA ILE A 358 -12.11 -4.79 5.09
C ILE A 358 -12.23 -4.58 6.61
N ASN A 359 -13.42 -4.29 7.15
CA ASN A 359 -13.59 -3.97 8.58
C ASN A 359 -13.14 -5.10 9.54
N TYR A 360 -13.20 -6.33 9.05
CA TYR A 360 -12.94 -7.54 9.84
C TYR A 360 -11.57 -8.18 9.56
N ARG A 361 -10.78 -7.56 8.67
CA ARG A 361 -9.43 -7.98 8.34
C ARG A 361 -8.50 -7.83 9.54
N ASN A 362 -7.60 -8.80 9.70
CA ASN A 362 -6.60 -8.76 10.77
C ASN A 362 -5.77 -7.49 10.73
N GLN A 363 -5.54 -6.94 9.54
CA GLN A 363 -4.82 -5.70 9.28
C GLN A 363 -5.32 -4.49 10.09
N MET A 364 -6.63 -4.35 10.28
CA MET A 364 -7.18 -3.23 11.06
C MET A 364 -7.36 -3.58 12.55
N LYS A 365 -7.44 -4.87 12.86
CA LYS A 365 -7.58 -5.38 14.23
C LYS A 365 -6.24 -5.37 14.96
N ASN A 366 -5.29 -6.08 14.37
CA ASN A 366 -3.92 -6.24 14.79
C ASN A 366 -3.10 -5.26 13.95
N ASP A 367 -2.34 -4.44 14.62
CA ASP A 367 -1.54 -3.40 14.02
C ASP A 367 -0.57 -3.98 12.95
N ASP A 368 -0.71 -3.59 11.68
CA ASP A 368 0.14 -4.07 10.57
C ASP A 368 1.61 -3.64 10.71
N LEU A 369 1.90 -2.73 11.64
CA LEU A 369 3.17 -2.06 11.83
C LEU A 369 3.81 -2.33 13.20
N ASP A 370 3.25 -3.27 13.98
CA ASP A 370 3.80 -3.75 15.27
C ASP A 370 4.46 -5.13 15.18
#